data_AF-A0A2T9ZA66-F1
#
_entry.id   AF-A0A2T9ZA66-F1
#
_cell.length_a   1.000
_cell.length_b   1.000
_cell.length_c   1.000
_cell.angle_alpha   90.00
_cell.angle_beta   90.00
_cell.angle_gamma   90.00
#
_symmetry.space_group_name_H-M   'P 1'
#
loop_
_entity.id
_entity.type
_entity.pdbx_description
1 polymer ?
#
loop_
_entity_poly.entity_id
_entity_poly.type
_entity_poly.pdbx_seq_one_letter_code
_entity_poly.pdbx_strand_id
1 'polypeptide(L)'
;MDSSNPLLAVGDSLRKQDLHELNEALKKEIVSSGHTPYTSTNTHEEVPKQPKPVVQSKLEYSPFISLKTLCLKGKILETSKMCINLCFSQHIPKPPAAKESEIQKAFNGDSDATWQVPMYVGLPKSFNDVVVIDCIANSSLSERCLADNDTLLYLFELSLELIEDKYSVSLDRKFSINNEIYFGSLSTHYYSETTFDDKDY
;
A
#
# COMPACT_ATOMS: atom_id res chain seq x y z
N MET A 1 -34.60 35.49 -26.60
CA MET A 1 -34.88 35.21 -28.02
C MET A 1 -34.09 33.97 -28.36
N ASP A 2 -34.80 32.86 -28.40
CA ASP A 2 -34.29 31.53 -28.74
C ASP A 2 -33.98 31.53 -30.24
N SER A 3 -32.69 31.44 -30.58
CA SER A 3 -32.25 31.16 -31.93
C SER A 3 -31.50 29.84 -31.93
N SER A 4 -32.20 28.79 -31.50
CA SER A 4 -31.80 27.41 -31.80
C SER A 4 -31.72 27.29 -33.32
N ASN A 5 -30.49 27.26 -33.83
CA ASN A 5 -30.19 27.28 -35.25
C ASN A 5 -30.82 26.01 -35.88
N PRO A 6 -31.79 26.13 -36.80
CA PRO A 6 -32.54 24.97 -37.32
C PRO A 6 -31.62 23.96 -38.02
N LEU A 7 -30.48 24.39 -38.55
CA LEU A 7 -29.45 23.51 -39.13
C LEU A 7 -28.77 22.63 -38.07
N LEU A 8 -28.59 23.14 -36.85
CA LEU A 8 -28.00 22.39 -35.74
C LEU A 8 -28.96 21.28 -35.27
N ALA A 9 -30.26 21.58 -35.18
CA ALA A 9 -31.29 20.60 -34.81
C ALA A 9 -31.42 19.47 -35.84
N VAL A 10 -31.32 19.81 -37.13
CA VAL A 10 -31.33 18.80 -38.23
C VAL A 10 -30.09 17.91 -38.14
N GLY A 11 -28.90 18.49 -37.93
CA GLY A 11 -27.65 17.73 -37.76
C GLY A 11 -27.66 16.78 -36.57
N ASP A 12 -28.22 17.21 -35.44
CA ASP A 12 -28.35 16.34 -34.26
C ASP A 12 -29.40 15.23 -34.45
N SER A 13 -30.44 15.49 -35.24
CA SER A 13 -31.45 14.49 -35.58
C SER A 13 -30.89 13.41 -36.51
N LEU A 14 -30.10 13.80 -37.52
CA LEU A 14 -29.37 12.88 -38.41
C LEU A 14 -28.40 11.99 -37.61
N ARG A 15 -27.58 12.58 -36.73
CA ARG A 15 -26.65 11.83 -35.88
C ARG A 15 -27.35 10.81 -34.98
N LYS A 16 -28.50 11.17 -34.41
CA LYS A 16 -29.30 10.26 -33.58
C LYS A 16 -29.87 9.11 -34.41
N GLN A 17 -30.27 9.37 -35.65
CA GLN A 17 -30.76 8.35 -36.55
C GLN A 17 -29.63 7.37 -36.94
N ASP A 18 -28.47 7.88 -37.34
CA ASP A 18 -27.29 7.07 -37.66
C ASP A 18 -26.88 6.18 -36.47
N LEU A 19 -26.90 6.76 -35.26
CA LEU A 19 -26.57 6.05 -34.03
C LEU A 19 -27.60 4.96 -33.70
N HIS A 20 -28.89 5.21 -33.97
CA HIS A 20 -29.93 4.21 -33.81
C HIS A 20 -29.75 3.06 -34.81
N GLU A 21 -29.49 3.36 -36.08
CA GLU A 21 -29.29 2.36 -37.12
C GLU A 21 -28.07 1.48 -36.79
N LEU A 22 -26.97 2.09 -36.33
CA LEU A 22 -25.78 1.38 -35.86
C LEU A 22 -26.10 0.48 -34.65
N ASN A 23 -26.83 0.99 -33.66
CA ASN A 23 -27.21 0.20 -32.49
C ASN A 23 -28.05 -1.03 -32.86
N GLU A 24 -28.96 -0.91 -33.82
CA GLU A 24 -29.77 -2.05 -34.29
C GLU A 24 -28.94 -3.05 -35.10
N ALA A 25 -27.98 -2.57 -35.90
CA ALA A 25 -27.05 -3.43 -36.62
C ALA A 25 -26.18 -4.26 -35.64
N LEU A 26 -25.60 -3.62 -34.61
CA LEU A 26 -24.83 -4.32 -33.59
C LEU A 26 -25.67 -5.34 -32.82
N LYS A 27 -26.91 -5.00 -32.44
CA LYS A 27 -27.78 -5.95 -31.74
C LYS A 27 -28.02 -7.21 -32.58
N LYS A 28 -28.25 -7.05 -33.90
CA LYS A 28 -28.41 -8.20 -34.81
C LYS A 28 -27.15 -9.05 -34.89
N GLU A 29 -25.98 -8.42 -34.93
CA GLU A 29 -24.69 -9.13 -34.97
C GLU A 29 -24.43 -9.91 -33.67
N ILE A 30 -24.73 -9.31 -32.52
CA ILE A 30 -24.63 -9.96 -31.19
C ILE A 30 -25.54 -11.20 -31.13
N VAL A 31 -26.79 -11.08 -31.59
CA VAL A 31 -27.73 -12.21 -31.67
C VAL A 31 -27.22 -13.29 -32.62
N SER A 32 -26.70 -12.91 -33.78
CA SER A 32 -26.12 -13.86 -34.75
C SER A 32 -24.91 -14.61 -34.20
N SER A 33 -24.18 -13.98 -33.28
CA SER A 33 -23.04 -14.57 -32.56
C SER A 33 -23.45 -15.40 -31.35
N GLY A 34 -24.75 -15.65 -31.14
CA GLY A 34 -25.27 -16.48 -30.05
C GLY A 34 -25.31 -15.79 -28.68
N HIS A 35 -25.13 -14.47 -28.63
CA HIS A 35 -25.13 -13.69 -27.40
C HIS A 35 -26.43 -12.88 -27.26
N THR A 36 -26.85 -12.59 -26.03
CA THR A 36 -28.03 -11.76 -25.75
C THR A 36 -27.65 -10.27 -25.71
N PRO A 37 -28.24 -9.41 -26.56
CA PRO A 37 -27.95 -7.98 -26.53
C PRO A 37 -28.45 -7.36 -25.24
N TYR A 38 -27.60 -6.55 -24.60
CA TYR A 38 -27.99 -5.76 -23.45
C TYR A 38 -29.09 -4.77 -23.84
N THR A 39 -30.24 -4.86 -23.18
CA THR A 39 -31.36 -3.94 -23.36
C THR A 39 -31.56 -3.20 -22.05
N SER A 40 -31.18 -1.92 -22.00
CA SER A 40 -31.55 -1.05 -20.89
C SER A 40 -33.04 -0.77 -20.97
N THR A 41 -33.86 -1.59 -20.31
CA THR A 41 -35.22 -1.17 -19.97
C THR A 41 -35.09 -0.10 -18.90
N ASN A 42 -35.63 1.11 -19.15
CA ASN A 42 -35.75 2.19 -18.18
C ASN A 42 -36.74 1.81 -17.07
N THR A 43 -36.35 0.85 -16.24
CA THR A 43 -36.90 0.60 -14.93
C THR A 43 -35.75 0.92 -13.99
N HIS A 44 -35.93 1.91 -13.11
CA HIS A 44 -35.01 2.18 -12.00
C HIS A 44 -34.99 0.98 -11.05
N GLU A 45 -34.33 -0.10 -11.45
CA GLU A 45 -33.74 -1.03 -10.50
C GLU A 45 -32.39 -0.43 -10.15
N GLU A 46 -32.24 -0.01 -8.90
CA GLU A 46 -30.95 0.39 -8.34
C GLU A 46 -29.98 -0.78 -8.50
N VAL A 47 -29.20 -0.74 -9.58
CA VAL A 47 -27.97 -1.52 -9.68
C VAL A 47 -27.17 -1.21 -8.41
N PRO A 48 -26.81 -2.21 -7.59
CA PRO A 48 -25.96 -1.97 -6.42
C PRO A 48 -24.77 -1.17 -6.93
N LYS A 49 -24.55 0.04 -6.37
CA LYS A 49 -23.41 0.88 -6.75
C LYS A 49 -22.17 0.01 -6.73
N GLN A 50 -21.72 -0.45 -7.90
CA GLN A 50 -20.46 -1.15 -7.99
C GLN A 50 -19.43 -0.16 -7.44
N PRO A 51 -18.66 -0.54 -6.42
CA PRO A 51 -17.62 0.34 -5.92
C PRO A 51 -16.76 0.70 -7.12
N LYS A 52 -16.64 2.01 -7.41
CA LYS A 52 -15.71 2.49 -8.42
C LYS A 52 -14.37 1.78 -8.16
N PRO A 53 -13.72 1.17 -9.17
CA PRO A 53 -12.45 0.52 -8.94
C PRO A 53 -11.50 1.57 -8.35
N VAL A 54 -11.16 1.40 -7.08
CA VAL A 54 -10.18 2.26 -6.41
C VAL A 54 -8.86 1.87 -7.06
N VAL A 55 -8.31 2.76 -7.89
CA VAL A 55 -6.95 2.59 -8.43
C VAL A 55 -6.01 2.71 -7.24
N GLN A 56 -5.67 1.58 -6.63
CA GLN A 56 -4.69 1.53 -5.56
C GLN A 56 -3.31 1.57 -6.21
N SER A 57 -2.60 2.69 -6.03
CA SER A 57 -1.22 2.78 -6.47
C SER A 57 -0.38 1.76 -5.69
N LYS A 58 0.39 0.96 -6.43
CA LYS A 58 1.34 0.00 -5.84
C LYS A 58 2.50 0.77 -5.21
N LEU A 59 2.91 0.37 -4.01
CA LEU A 59 4.11 0.88 -3.35
C LEU A 59 5.33 0.15 -3.91
N GLU A 60 6.22 0.90 -4.57
CA GLU A 60 7.51 0.38 -5.03
C GLU A 60 8.54 0.46 -3.90
N TYR A 61 9.29 -0.63 -3.68
CA TYR A 61 10.28 -0.72 -2.62
C TYR A 61 11.40 -1.70 -2.98
N SER A 62 12.55 -1.55 -2.33
CA SER A 62 13.72 -2.42 -2.45
C SER A 62 14.01 -3.12 -1.11
N PRO A 63 14.13 -4.45 -1.08
CA PRO A 63 14.62 -5.17 0.09
C PRO A 63 16.02 -4.74 0.49
N PHE A 64 16.30 -4.71 1.80
CA PHE A 64 17.61 -4.36 2.32
C PHE A 64 18.20 -5.48 3.19
N ILE A 65 17.49 -5.87 4.25
CA ILE A 65 17.96 -6.90 5.18
C ILE A 65 16.76 -7.53 5.89
N SER A 66 16.89 -8.78 6.32
CA SER A 66 15.86 -9.44 7.10
C SER A 66 16.38 -9.95 8.44
N LEU A 67 15.55 -9.85 9.48
CA LEU A 67 15.87 -10.24 10.85
C LEU A 67 14.87 -11.30 11.34
N LYS A 68 15.33 -12.25 12.14
CA LYS A 68 14.51 -13.24 12.82
C LYS A 68 14.40 -12.92 14.31
N THR A 69 13.19 -13.00 14.83
CA THR A 69 12.87 -12.84 16.25
C THR A 69 11.74 -13.80 16.66
N LEU A 70 11.35 -13.76 17.93
CA LEU A 70 10.24 -14.51 18.51
C LEU A 70 9.18 -13.57 19.06
N CYS A 71 7.92 -13.92 18.85
CA CYS A 71 6.78 -13.35 19.55
C CYS A 71 6.69 -13.99 20.94
N LEU A 72 6.96 -13.21 21.98
CA LEU A 72 6.96 -13.61 23.39
C LEU A 72 5.56 -13.59 24.00
N LYS A 73 4.74 -12.61 23.64
CA LYS A 73 3.36 -12.45 24.12
C LYS A 73 2.43 -12.04 22.98
N GLY A 74 1.18 -12.48 23.07
CA GLY A 74 0.21 -12.32 21.98
C GLY A 74 0.45 -13.31 20.84
N LYS A 75 -0.37 -13.20 19.80
CA LYS A 75 -0.24 -13.99 18.57
C LYS A 75 -0.71 -13.15 17.39
N ILE A 76 0.15 -12.99 16.39
CA ILE A 76 -0.25 -12.42 15.10
C ILE A 76 -0.85 -13.53 14.23
N LEU A 77 -0.17 -14.67 14.15
CA LEU A 77 -0.61 -15.90 13.48
C LEU A 77 -0.30 -17.10 14.39
N GLU A 78 -0.47 -18.33 13.89
CA GLU A 78 -0.38 -19.57 14.67
C GLU A 78 1.02 -19.89 15.25
N THR A 79 2.08 -19.27 14.72
CA THR A 79 3.47 -19.49 15.11
C THR A 79 4.04 -18.29 15.87
N SER A 80 4.97 -18.56 16.80
CA SER A 80 5.72 -17.52 17.51
C SER A 80 6.98 -17.08 16.77
N LYS A 81 7.42 -17.82 15.74
CA LYS A 81 8.59 -17.43 14.95
C LYS A 81 8.23 -16.26 14.06
N MET A 82 9.08 -15.24 14.06
CA MET A 82 8.87 -14.05 13.25
C MET A 82 10.10 -13.70 12.44
N CYS A 83 9.88 -13.18 11.24
CA CYS A 83 10.86 -12.55 10.41
C CYS A 83 10.36 -11.16 10.00
N ILE A 84 11.23 -10.17 10.10
CA ILE A 84 10.93 -8.80 9.69
C ILE A 84 11.87 -8.45 8.54
N ASN A 85 11.30 -8.05 7.41
CA ASN A 85 12.06 -7.59 6.25
C ASN A 85 12.15 -6.06 6.30
N LEU A 86 13.32 -5.52 6.60
CA LEU A 86 13.58 -4.10 6.46
C LEU A 86 13.82 -3.77 4.99
N CYS A 87 13.04 -2.83 4.48
CA CYS A 87 12.99 -2.44 3.08
C CYS A 87 13.02 -0.90 2.98
N PHE A 88 13.29 -0.41 1.77
CA PHE A 88 13.34 1.02 1.49
C PHE A 88 12.48 1.41 0.31
N SER A 89 11.86 2.59 0.36
CA SER A 89 11.10 3.17 -0.75
C SER A 89 11.29 4.68 -0.79
N GLN A 90 11.35 5.27 -1.98
CA GLN A 90 11.38 6.73 -2.13
C GLN A 90 10.03 7.38 -1.81
N HIS A 91 8.96 6.59 -1.74
CA HIS A 91 7.60 7.08 -1.57
C HIS A 91 7.13 7.15 -0.12
N ILE A 92 7.86 6.54 0.82
CA ILE A 92 7.66 6.76 2.25
C ILE A 92 8.15 8.17 2.60
N PRO A 93 7.48 8.95 3.47
CA PRO A 93 7.98 10.27 3.84
C PRO A 93 9.40 10.22 4.42
N LYS A 94 10.23 11.19 4.03
CA LYS A 94 11.59 11.32 4.57
C LYS A 94 11.54 11.73 6.04
N PRO A 95 12.45 11.24 6.90
CA PRO A 95 12.58 11.77 8.24
C PRO A 95 12.94 13.27 8.18
N PRO A 96 12.54 14.06 9.19
CA PRO A 96 12.87 15.48 9.23
C PRO A 96 14.38 15.68 9.29
N ALA A 97 14.86 16.76 8.69
CA ALA A 97 16.26 17.14 8.80
C ALA A 97 16.57 17.53 10.26
N ALA A 98 17.51 16.84 10.89
CA ALA A 98 17.92 17.08 12.26
C ALA A 98 19.45 17.14 12.36
N LYS A 99 19.95 17.77 13.44
CA LYS A 99 21.38 17.76 13.76
C LYS A 99 21.77 16.35 14.22
N GLU A 100 23.02 15.98 13.99
CA GLU A 100 23.52 14.66 14.40
C GLU A 100 23.35 14.41 15.91
N SER A 101 23.51 15.44 16.73
CA SER A 101 23.26 15.35 18.18
C SER A 101 21.82 14.96 18.52
N GLU A 102 20.84 15.38 17.71
CA GLU A 102 19.43 15.08 17.91
C GLU A 102 19.08 13.68 17.43
N ILE A 103 19.71 13.24 16.34
CA ILE A 103 19.58 11.86 15.85
C ILE A 103 20.16 10.87 16.86
N GLN A 104 21.30 11.21 17.48
CA GLN A 104 21.91 10.38 18.51
C GLN A 104 21.01 10.20 19.74
N LYS A 105 20.25 11.23 20.13
CA LYS A 105 19.24 11.11 21.21
C LYS A 105 18.20 10.04 20.88
N ALA A 106 17.70 10.03 19.64
CA ALA A 106 16.76 9.02 19.19
C ALA A 106 17.38 7.61 19.22
N PHE A 107 18.65 7.47 18.84
CA PHE A 107 19.36 6.18 18.91
C PHE A 107 19.53 5.68 20.34
N ASN A 108 19.70 6.58 21.31
CA ASN A 108 19.82 6.25 22.72
C ASN A 108 18.46 6.00 23.41
N GLY A 109 17.34 6.29 22.74
CA GLY A 109 16.01 6.23 23.34
C GLY A 109 15.76 7.34 24.37
N ASP A 110 16.40 8.50 24.21
CA ASP A 110 16.23 9.62 25.13
C ASP A 110 14.79 10.16 25.05
N SER A 111 14.17 10.43 26.21
CA SER A 111 12.76 10.86 26.29
C SER A 111 12.47 12.23 25.67
N ASP A 112 13.51 13.04 25.44
CA ASP A 112 13.42 14.35 24.80
C ASP A 112 13.81 14.32 23.30
N ALA A 113 14.02 13.12 22.72
CA ALA A 113 14.27 12.97 21.30
C ALA A 113 13.04 13.39 20.47
N THR A 114 13.27 14.29 19.52
CA THR A 114 12.23 14.83 18.62
C THR A 114 12.34 14.29 17.20
N TRP A 115 13.45 13.62 16.87
CA TRP A 115 13.66 13.03 15.56
C TRP A 115 12.91 11.71 15.42
N GLN A 116 12.05 11.59 14.40
CA GLN A 116 11.24 10.41 14.13
C GLN A 116 11.40 9.95 12.69
N VAL A 117 11.40 8.63 12.49
CA VAL A 117 11.46 8.04 11.15
C VAL A 117 10.08 7.46 10.79
N PRO A 118 9.42 8.01 9.75
CA PRO A 118 8.22 7.38 9.20
C PRO A 118 8.55 6.01 8.61
N MET A 119 7.73 5.01 8.96
CA MET A 119 7.89 3.65 8.48
C MET A 119 6.52 3.02 8.22
N TYR A 120 6.39 2.34 7.08
CA TYR A 120 5.23 1.55 6.75
C TYR A 120 5.40 0.12 7.29
N VAL A 121 4.38 -0.38 7.99
CA VAL A 121 4.33 -1.76 8.48
C VAL A 121 3.31 -2.55 7.66
N GLY A 122 3.80 -3.51 6.88
CA GLY A 122 2.97 -4.37 6.04
C GLY A 122 2.09 -5.33 6.85
N LEU A 123 1.16 -5.97 6.15
CA LEU A 123 0.33 -7.03 6.70
C LEU A 123 1.14 -8.30 6.97
N PRO A 124 0.80 -9.07 8.01
CA PRO A 124 1.52 -10.30 8.34
C PRO A 124 1.21 -11.39 7.34
N LYS A 125 2.26 -12.11 6.93
CA LYS A 125 2.17 -13.29 6.05
C LYS A 125 2.70 -14.51 6.77
N SER A 126 2.23 -15.69 6.39
CA SER A 126 2.86 -16.95 6.81
C SER A 126 3.75 -17.48 5.70
N PHE A 127 5.00 -17.78 6.01
CA PHE A 127 5.93 -18.46 5.10
C PHE A 127 6.76 -19.47 5.90
N ASN A 128 6.68 -20.75 5.51
CA ASN A 128 7.43 -21.85 6.16
C ASN A 128 7.32 -21.86 7.70
N ASP A 129 6.10 -21.74 8.26
CA ASP A 129 5.86 -21.70 9.72
C ASP A 129 6.53 -20.52 10.44
N VAL A 130 6.72 -19.41 9.72
CA VAL A 130 7.24 -18.14 10.26
C VAL A 130 6.29 -17.01 9.84
N VAL A 131 5.99 -16.10 10.77
CA VAL A 131 5.28 -14.85 10.47
C VAL A 131 6.26 -13.88 9.81
N VAL A 132 5.93 -13.38 8.64
CA VAL A 132 6.77 -12.45 7.87
C VAL A 132 6.05 -11.12 7.75
N ILE A 133 6.70 -10.04 8.20
CA ILE A 133 6.21 -8.67 8.08
C ILE A 133 7.27 -7.83 7.36
N ASP A 134 6.84 -6.98 6.43
CA ASP A 134 7.73 -6.05 5.74
C ASP A 134 7.62 -4.68 6.41
N CYS A 135 8.75 -4.12 6.82
CA CYS A 135 8.86 -2.76 7.36
C CYS A 135 9.60 -1.89 6.35
N ILE A 136 8.96 -0.83 5.86
CA ILE A 136 9.46 -0.04 4.72
C ILE A 136 9.70 1.41 5.19
N ALA A 137 10.96 1.83 5.18
CA ALA A 137 11.38 3.20 5.49
C ALA A 137 11.74 3.98 4.22
N ASN A 138 12.05 5.29 4.36
CA ASN A 138 12.51 6.06 3.21
C ASN A 138 13.92 5.64 2.74
N SER A 139 14.13 5.55 1.42
CA SER A 139 15.43 5.23 0.82
C SER A 139 16.57 6.19 1.17
N SER A 140 16.31 7.40 1.67
CA SER A 140 17.35 8.32 2.13
C SER A 140 18.17 7.78 3.30
N LEU A 141 17.66 6.77 4.02
CA LEU A 141 18.36 6.15 5.14
C LEU A 141 19.26 4.99 4.71
N SER A 142 19.15 4.48 3.48
CA SER A 142 19.86 3.26 3.08
C SER A 142 21.38 3.41 3.10
N GLU A 143 21.89 4.53 2.59
CA GLU A 143 23.34 4.82 2.61
C GLU A 143 23.84 4.99 4.04
N ARG A 144 23.04 5.63 4.90
CA ARG A 144 23.37 5.83 6.32
C ARG A 144 23.43 4.49 7.06
N CYS A 145 22.48 3.57 6.83
CA CYS A 145 22.52 2.22 7.40
C CYS A 145 23.73 1.39 6.97
N LEU A 146 24.28 1.62 5.77
CA LEU A 146 25.49 0.95 5.31
C LEU A 146 26.75 1.53 5.96
N ALA A 147 26.74 2.83 6.28
CA ALA A 147 27.88 3.52 6.87
C ALA A 147 27.90 3.45 8.41
N ASP A 148 26.73 3.38 9.03
CA ASP A 148 26.54 3.48 10.48
C ASP A 148 25.58 2.39 10.97
N ASN A 149 26.11 1.52 11.83
CA ASN A 149 25.36 0.42 12.40
C ASN A 149 24.32 0.89 13.43
N ASP A 150 24.52 2.04 14.08
CA ASP A 150 23.55 2.56 15.06
C ASP A 150 22.24 2.93 14.36
N THR A 151 22.33 3.51 13.17
CA THR A 151 21.16 3.76 12.31
C THR A 151 20.41 2.47 11.97
N LEU A 152 21.13 1.38 11.67
CA LEU A 152 20.51 0.08 11.37
C LEU A 152 19.79 -0.51 12.61
N LEU A 153 20.47 -0.50 13.76
CA LEU A 153 19.90 -0.98 15.02
C LEU A 153 18.67 -0.18 15.43
N TYR A 154 18.71 1.15 15.26
CA TYR A 154 17.57 2.02 15.49
C TYR A 154 16.37 1.64 14.61
N LEU A 155 16.57 1.39 13.30
CA LEU A 155 15.47 0.98 12.42
C LEU A 155 14.92 -0.41 12.77
N PHE A 156 15.76 -1.31 13.30
CA PHE A 156 15.28 -2.59 13.81
C PHE A 156 14.43 -2.44 15.07
N GLU A 157 14.88 -1.65 16.05
CA GLU A 157 14.08 -1.40 17.25
C GLU A 157 12.76 -0.73 16.88
N LEU A 158 12.79 0.30 16.04
CA LEU A 158 11.58 0.96 15.55
C LEU A 158 10.64 -0.01 14.81
N SER A 159 11.18 -0.93 14.01
CA SER A 159 10.37 -1.96 13.34
C SER A 159 9.68 -2.87 14.35
N LEU A 160 10.39 -3.27 15.42
CA LEU A 160 9.83 -4.11 16.48
C LEU A 160 8.71 -3.37 17.22
N GLU A 161 8.98 -2.14 17.67
CA GLU A 161 8.00 -1.30 18.39
C GLU A 161 6.73 -1.07 17.57
N LEU A 162 6.86 -0.69 16.30
CA LEU A 162 5.69 -0.44 15.45
C LEU A 162 4.85 -1.70 15.20
N ILE A 163 5.49 -2.89 15.15
CA ILE A 163 4.77 -4.16 15.03
C ILE A 163 4.09 -4.53 16.35
N GLU A 164 4.77 -4.34 17.48
CA GLU A 164 4.20 -4.56 18.81
C GLU A 164 2.95 -3.71 19.03
N ASP A 165 3.02 -2.42 18.68
CA ASP A 165 1.90 -1.50 18.78
C ASP A 165 0.77 -1.88 17.83
N LYS A 166 1.08 -2.09 16.54
CA LYS A 166 0.07 -2.39 15.51
C LYS A 166 -0.70 -3.69 15.76
N TYR A 167 -0.05 -4.71 16.31
CA TYR A 167 -0.65 -6.03 16.52
C TYR A 167 -0.85 -6.40 17.99
N SER A 168 -0.56 -5.48 18.92
CA SER A 168 -0.67 -5.70 20.37
C SER A 168 0.07 -6.98 20.83
N VAL A 169 1.30 -7.16 20.35
CA VAL A 169 2.17 -8.28 20.69
C VAL A 169 3.42 -7.81 21.43
N SER A 170 4.20 -8.75 21.95
CA SER A 170 5.55 -8.47 22.45
C SER A 170 6.58 -9.33 21.75
N LEU A 171 7.63 -8.72 21.22
CA LEU A 171 8.70 -9.32 20.45
C LEU A 171 10.00 -9.38 21.27
N ASP A 172 10.78 -10.43 21.01
CA ASP A 172 12.09 -10.59 21.62
C ASP A 172 13.10 -9.61 21.01
N ARG A 173 13.87 -8.94 21.86
CA ARG A 173 14.98 -8.08 21.44
C ARG A 173 16.23 -8.90 21.11
N LYS A 174 16.23 -10.20 21.41
CA LYS A 174 17.22 -11.16 20.90
C LYS A 174 16.85 -11.57 19.49
N PHE A 175 17.28 -10.78 18.51
CA PHE A 175 17.12 -11.10 17.09
C PHE A 175 18.43 -11.58 16.46
N SER A 176 18.32 -12.26 15.32
CA SER A 176 19.45 -12.60 14.46
C SER A 176 19.19 -12.15 13.02
N ILE A 177 20.23 -11.67 12.34
CA ILE A 177 20.15 -11.30 10.94
C ILE A 177 20.17 -12.57 10.08
N ASN A 178 19.33 -12.61 9.05
CA ASN A 178 19.34 -13.70 8.07
C ASN A 178 20.44 -13.53 7.04
N ASN A 179 20.86 -14.65 6.45
CA ASN A 179 21.76 -14.64 5.28
C ASN A 179 21.08 -14.06 4.03
N GLU A 180 19.75 -14.16 3.95
CA GLU A 180 18.95 -13.61 2.86
C GLU A 180 18.48 -12.20 3.22
N ILE A 181 18.62 -11.27 2.26
CA ILE A 181 18.17 -9.87 2.45
C ILE A 181 16.65 -9.73 2.55
N TYR A 182 15.91 -10.72 2.06
CA TYR A 182 14.46 -10.77 2.12
C TYR A 182 14.01 -12.20 2.36
N PHE A 183 13.20 -12.42 3.38
CA PHE A 183 12.69 -13.73 3.73
C PHE A 183 11.28 -13.93 3.15
N GLY A 184 11.11 -15.02 2.38
CA GLY A 184 9.85 -15.34 1.69
C GLY A 184 9.75 -14.75 0.29
N SER A 185 8.53 -14.71 -0.26
CA SER A 185 8.25 -14.15 -1.58
C SER A 185 7.99 -12.65 -1.52
N LEU A 186 8.57 -11.90 -2.47
CA LEU A 186 8.42 -10.44 -2.54
C LEU A 186 6.93 -10.07 -2.63
N SER A 187 6.49 -9.25 -1.68
CA SER A 187 5.09 -8.88 -1.54
C SER A 187 4.72 -7.66 -2.37
N THR A 188 3.41 -7.49 -2.55
CA THR A 188 2.86 -6.28 -3.17
C THR A 188 2.15 -5.51 -2.08
N HIS A 189 2.56 -4.26 -1.85
CA HIS A 189 1.95 -3.34 -0.91
C HIS A 189 1.26 -2.21 -1.67
N TYR A 190 0.24 -1.60 -1.09
CA TYR A 190 -0.52 -0.50 -1.68
C TYR A 190 -0.64 0.67 -0.69
N TYR A 191 -0.64 1.91 -1.20
CA TYR A 191 -0.69 3.10 -0.32
C TYR A 191 -1.95 3.21 0.54
N SER A 192 -3.04 2.54 0.18
CA SER A 192 -4.31 2.58 0.92
C SER A 192 -4.43 1.55 2.04
N GLU A 193 -3.44 0.67 2.24
CA GLU A 193 -3.47 -0.31 3.33
C GLU A 193 -3.20 0.32 4.70
N THR A 194 -2.68 1.55 4.71
CA THR A 194 -2.49 2.35 5.91
C THR A 194 -3.06 3.72 5.60
N THR A 195 -4.19 4.07 6.22
CA THR A 195 -4.59 5.47 6.30
C THR A 195 -3.46 6.20 7.01
N PHE A 196 -2.62 6.90 6.24
CA PHE A 196 -1.87 8.02 6.78
C PHE A 196 -2.93 9.07 7.10
N ASP A 197 -3.45 9.01 8.32
CA ASP A 197 -4.28 10.07 8.85
C ASP A 197 -3.39 11.31 8.95
N ASP A 198 -3.46 12.17 7.95
CA ASP A 198 -2.91 13.53 7.92
C ASP A 198 -3.67 14.45 8.91
N LYS A 199 -3.96 13.95 10.11
CA LYS A 199 -4.59 14.65 11.21
C LYS A 199 -3.95 14.21 12.51
N ASP A 200 -2.72 14.65 12.73
CA ASP A 200 -2.17 14.99 14.04
C ASP A 200 -0.78 15.63 13.84
N TYR A 201 -0.80 16.89 13.41
CA TYR A 201 0.28 17.86 13.59
C TYR A 201 -0.33 19.18 14.05
#